data_AF-A0A7V0Z2W0-F1
#
_entry.id   AF-A0A7V0Z2W0-F1
#
_cell.length_a   1.000
_cell.length_b   1.000
_cell.length_c   1.000
_cell.angle_alpha   90.00
_cell.angle_beta   90.00
_cell.angle_gamma   90.00
#
_symmetry.space_group_name_H-M   'P 1'
#
loop_
_entity.id
_entity.type
_entity.pdbx_description
1 polymer ?
#
loop_
_entity_poly.entity_id
_entity_poly.type
_entity_poly.pdbx_seq_one_letter_code
_entity_poly.pdbx_strand_id
1 'polypeptide(L)'
;MNVLLSLGYTLLLNQLIASVSLVGFDPYFGTLHSIDYGRPSLALDLMEEWRPIIVDTLVLSVFNLKTISLSDFEVRNEIIQKEDEEIGLDEDIQPHSSQEKVKSVILTEAGFRKFITQFERKMNQKVQYHLTDEQLTYRDCIREQVRHFARYLKGEEPQYQPIPLK
;
A
#
# COMPACT_ATOMS: atom_id res chain seq x y z
N MET A 1 -0.58 -11.73 10.22
CA MET A 1 -1.38 -10.52 9.94
C MET A 1 -0.57 -9.48 9.18
N ASN A 2 0.56 -9.00 9.72
CA ASN A 2 1.38 -7.95 9.09
C ASN A 2 1.81 -8.26 7.65
N VAL A 3 2.17 -9.51 7.34
CA VAL A 3 2.51 -9.95 5.96
C VAL A 3 1.40 -9.64 4.95
N LEU A 4 0.14 -9.87 5.32
CA LEU A 4 -1.01 -9.60 4.43
C LEU A 4 -1.30 -8.11 4.30
N LEU A 5 -1.11 -7.34 5.37
CA LEU A 5 -1.26 -5.87 5.34
C LEU A 5 -0.19 -5.25 4.45
N SER A 6 1.08 -5.60 4.66
CA SER A 6 2.20 -5.13 3.85
C SER A 6 2.01 -5.49 2.37
N LEU A 7 1.60 -6.72 2.07
CA LEU A 7 1.29 -7.14 0.70
C LEU A 7 0.09 -6.37 0.13
N GLY A 8 -1.00 -6.25 0.89
CA GLY A 8 -2.20 -5.53 0.47
C GLY A 8 -1.93 -4.05 0.17
N TYR A 9 -1.18 -3.36 1.02
CA TYR A 9 -0.76 -1.97 0.79
C TYR A 9 0.14 -1.85 -0.43
N THR A 10 1.04 -2.81 -0.67
CA THR A 10 1.90 -2.82 -1.88
C THR A 10 1.04 -2.93 -3.15
N LEU A 11 0.05 -3.83 -3.16
CA LEU A 11 -0.86 -3.99 -4.29
C LEU A 11 -1.73 -2.75 -4.51
N LEU A 12 -2.25 -2.17 -3.42
CA LEU A 12 -3.05 -0.94 -3.47
C LEU A 12 -2.21 0.24 -4.00
N LEU A 13 -0.98 0.40 -3.51
CA LEU A 13 -0.06 1.43 -3.99
C LEU A 13 0.18 1.31 -5.49
N ASN A 14 0.45 0.10 -5.99
CA ASN A 14 0.63 -0.13 -7.43
C ASN A 14 -0.61 0.25 -8.24
N GLN A 15 -1.81 0.00 -7.71
CA GLN A 15 -3.07 0.42 -8.33
C GLN A 15 -3.22 1.95 -8.36
N LEU A 16 -2.82 2.65 -7.30
CA LEU A 16 -2.85 4.11 -7.24
C LEU A 16 -1.84 4.72 -8.20
N ILE A 17 -0.60 4.22 -8.23
CA ILE A 17 0.45 4.66 -9.18
C ILE A 17 -0.05 4.49 -10.62
N ALA A 18 -0.64 3.34 -10.96
CA ALA A 18 -1.21 3.12 -12.29
C ALA A 18 -2.35 4.11 -12.60
N SER A 19 -3.23 4.37 -11.65
CA SER A 19 -4.34 5.33 -11.83
C SER A 19 -3.85 6.77 -12.01
N VAL A 20 -2.86 7.21 -11.23
CA VAL A 20 -2.24 8.54 -11.36
C VAL A 20 -1.59 8.69 -12.74
N SER A 21 -0.83 7.67 -13.15
CA SER A 21 -0.18 7.64 -14.47
C SER A 21 -1.19 7.73 -15.62
N LEU A 22 -2.36 7.07 -15.49
CA LEU A 22 -3.42 7.08 -16.50
C LEU A 22 -4.10 8.44 -16.68
N VAL A 23 -4.12 9.28 -15.64
CA VAL A 23 -4.69 10.64 -15.73
C VAL A 23 -3.69 11.62 -16.38
N GLY A 24 -2.49 11.16 -16.71
CA GLY A 24 -1.42 11.98 -17.29
C GLY A 24 -0.71 12.85 -16.25
N PHE A 25 -0.93 12.59 -14.96
CA PHE A 25 -0.08 13.10 -13.90
C PHE A 25 1.16 12.22 -13.80
N ASP A 26 2.32 12.83 -13.68
CA ASP A 26 3.51 12.10 -13.28
C ASP A 26 3.30 11.70 -11.80
N PRO A 27 3.31 10.40 -11.44
CA PRO A 27 3.18 9.92 -10.06
C PRO A 27 4.22 10.51 -9.09
N TYR A 28 5.27 11.14 -9.63
CA TYR A 28 6.36 11.77 -8.91
C TYR A 28 6.31 13.32 -8.92
N PHE A 29 5.32 13.97 -9.55
CA PHE A 29 5.22 15.44 -9.59
C PHE A 29 4.41 16.03 -8.43
N GLY A 30 5.13 16.55 -7.43
CA GLY A 30 4.70 17.65 -6.57
C GLY A 30 5.01 19.00 -7.24
N THR A 31 4.17 20.01 -7.03
CA THR A 31 4.04 21.21 -7.89
C THR A 31 5.05 22.35 -7.71
N LEU A 32 6.16 22.23 -6.98
CA LEU A 32 7.16 23.32 -6.86
C LEU A 32 8.60 22.77 -6.69
N HIS A 33 9.49 23.26 -7.56
CA HIS A 33 10.93 22.99 -7.67
C HIS A 33 11.65 22.49 -6.39
N SER A 34 12.02 21.21 -6.34
CA SER A 34 13.38 20.68 -6.42
C SER A 34 13.28 19.17 -6.27
N ILE A 35 13.94 18.48 -7.17
CA ILE A 35 13.74 17.07 -7.46
C ILE A 35 14.44 16.24 -6.38
N ASP A 36 13.67 15.68 -5.46
CA ASP A 36 14.01 14.40 -4.83
C ASP A 36 13.27 13.29 -5.58
N TYR A 37 13.83 12.90 -6.73
CA TYR A 37 13.36 11.77 -7.53
C TYR A 37 13.41 10.49 -6.68
N GLY A 38 12.26 9.86 -6.39
CA GLY A 38 12.28 8.46 -5.94
C GLY A 38 11.06 7.97 -5.15
N ARG A 39 10.19 8.83 -4.63
CA ARG A 39 9.01 8.41 -3.85
C ARG A 39 7.71 8.91 -4.50
N PRO A 40 6.72 8.02 -4.76
CA PRO A 40 5.45 8.42 -5.33
C PRO A 40 4.53 9.04 -4.25
N SER A 41 4.95 10.19 -3.69
CA SER A 41 4.31 10.83 -2.54
C SER A 41 2.82 11.07 -2.74
N LEU A 42 2.42 11.52 -3.94
CA LEU A 42 1.02 11.71 -4.29
C LEU A 42 0.20 10.41 -4.23
N ALA A 43 0.76 9.31 -4.73
CA ALA A 43 0.08 8.02 -4.67
C ALA A 43 -0.04 7.51 -3.22
N LEU A 44 0.93 7.81 -2.37
CA LEU A 44 0.89 7.49 -0.94
C LEU A 44 -0.17 8.31 -0.21
N ASP A 45 -0.24 9.62 -0.46
CA ASP A 45 -1.25 10.50 0.15
C ASP A 45 -2.67 10.08 -0.26
N LEU A 46 -2.90 9.84 -1.56
CA LEU A 46 -4.18 9.35 -2.05
C LEU A 46 -4.52 7.96 -1.52
N MET A 47 -3.52 7.11 -1.29
CA MET A 47 -3.72 5.75 -0.75
C MET A 47 -4.30 5.78 0.67
N GLU A 48 -4.01 6.79 1.48
CA GLU A 48 -4.49 6.87 2.88
C GLU A 48 -6.03 6.78 2.96
N GLU A 49 -6.76 7.36 2.01
CA GLU A 49 -8.22 7.28 1.94
C GLU A 49 -8.74 5.86 1.73
N TRP A 50 -7.94 5.00 1.10
CA TRP A 50 -8.35 3.67 0.66
C TRP A 50 -7.87 2.54 1.58
N ARG A 51 -6.87 2.77 2.44
CA ARG A 51 -6.28 1.72 3.30
C ARG A 51 -7.35 1.02 4.14
N PRO A 52 -8.19 1.74 4.92
CA PRO A 52 -9.16 1.06 5.78
C PRO A 52 -10.25 0.36 4.95
N ILE A 53 -10.72 1.02 3.90
CA ILE A 53 -11.86 0.59 3.08
C ILE A 53 -11.54 -0.66 2.25
N ILE A 54 -10.31 -0.75 1.73
CA ILE A 54 -9.89 -1.83 0.84
C ILE A 54 -9.06 -2.86 1.58
N VAL A 55 -7.89 -2.47 2.09
CA VAL A 55 -6.89 -3.43 2.58
C VAL A 55 -7.27 -3.97 3.95
N ASP A 56 -7.63 -3.10 4.90
CA ASP A 56 -7.89 -3.54 6.26
C ASP A 56 -9.15 -4.40 6.33
N THR A 57 -10.24 -3.97 5.67
CA THR A 57 -11.45 -4.80 5.57
C THR A 57 -11.21 -6.11 4.83
N LEU A 58 -10.39 -6.13 3.77
CA LEU A 58 -10.03 -7.36 3.07
C LEU A 58 -9.27 -8.32 3.98
N VAL A 59 -8.25 -7.83 4.70
CA VAL A 59 -7.44 -8.64 5.61
C VAL A 59 -8.33 -9.24 6.71
N LEU A 60 -9.22 -8.46 7.31
CA LEU A 60 -10.19 -8.97 8.27
C LEU A 60 -11.11 -10.02 7.64
N SER A 61 -11.61 -9.78 6.43
CA SER A 61 -12.51 -10.69 5.73
C SER A 61 -11.86 -12.03 5.40
N VAL A 62 -10.61 -12.06 4.92
CA VAL A 62 -9.94 -13.33 4.57
C VAL A 62 -9.65 -14.21 5.79
N PHE A 63 -9.45 -13.61 6.96
CA PHE A 63 -9.35 -14.35 8.23
C PHE A 63 -10.72 -14.84 8.71
N ASN A 64 -11.73 -13.98 8.70
CA ASN A 64 -13.09 -14.33 9.14
C ASN A 64 -13.71 -15.44 8.28
N LEU A 65 -13.48 -15.40 6.97
CA LEU A 65 -13.95 -16.41 6.01
C LEU A 65 -13.05 -17.64 5.94
N LYS A 66 -11.99 -17.72 6.77
CA LYS A 66 -10.99 -18.80 6.77
C LYS A 66 -10.41 -19.12 5.40
N THR A 67 -10.35 -18.12 4.51
CA THR A 67 -9.79 -18.27 3.16
C THR A 67 -8.27 -18.40 3.24
N ILE A 68 -7.65 -17.65 4.15
CA ILE A 68 -6.23 -17.77 4.49
C ILE A 68 -6.13 -18.32 5.91
N SER A 69 -5.30 -19.35 6.08
CA SER A 69 -5.12 -20.06 7.35
C SER A 69 -3.64 -20.12 7.75
N LEU A 70 -3.32 -20.65 8.94
CA LEU A 70 -1.94 -20.72 9.42
C LEU A 70 -1.02 -21.57 8.51
N SER A 71 -1.56 -22.52 7.75
CA SER A 71 -0.80 -23.32 6.78
C SER A 71 -0.36 -22.54 5.54
N ASP A 72 -0.89 -21.34 5.33
CA ASP A 72 -0.52 -20.45 4.23
C ASP A 72 0.68 -19.54 4.58
N PHE A 73 1.30 -19.75 5.74
CA PHE A 73 2.47 -19.00 6.20
C PHE A 73 3.64 -19.91 6.55
N GLU A 74 4.84 -19.42 6.28
CA GLU A 74 6.10 -20.07 6.64
C GLU A 74 6.97 -19.10 7.44
N VAL A 75 7.71 -19.64 8.40
CA VAL A 75 8.69 -18.87 9.18
C VAL A 75 10.05 -19.04 8.52
N ARG A 76 10.68 -17.93 8.15
CA ARG A 76 12.05 -17.91 7.66
C ARG A 76 12.95 -17.26 8.70
N ASN A 77 13.91 -18.02 9.18
CA ASN A 77 14.95 -17.51 10.07
C ASN A 77 16.04 -16.88 9.19
N GLU A 78 16.20 -15.58 9.26
CA GLU A 78 17.28 -14.87 8.58
C GLU A 78 18.33 -14.48 9.63
N ILE A 79 19.59 -14.77 9.33
CA ILE A 79 20.73 -14.31 10.12
C ILE A 79 21.13 -12.97 9.49
N ILE A 80 20.71 -11.87 10.11
CA ILE A 80 21.18 -10.54 9.71
C ILE A 80 22.50 -10.30 10.43
N GLN A 81 23.58 -10.21 9.66
CA GLN A 81 24.82 -9.60 10.14
C GLN A 81 24.57 -8.08 10.04
N LYS A 82 24.46 -7.40 11.17
CA LYS A 82 24.52 -5.94 11.17
C LYS A 82 25.97 -5.56 10.87
N GLU A 83 26.21 -4.90 9.74
CA GLU A 83 27.44 -4.12 9.57
C GLU A 83 27.25 -2.89 10.47
N ASP A 84 27.95 -2.86 11.59
CA ASP A 84 27.99 -1.67 12.43
C ASP A 84 28.67 -0.56 11.60
N GLU A 85 27.93 0.50 11.25
CA GLU A 85 28.54 1.73 10.74
C GLU A 85 29.39 2.32 11.87
N GLU A 86 30.69 2.00 11.88
CA GLU A 86 31.69 2.64 12.74
C GLU A 86 31.80 4.13 12.40
N ILE A 87 31.02 4.97 13.10
CA ILE A 87 31.34 6.39 13.23
C ILE A 87 32.38 6.48 14.36
N GLY A 88 33.65 6.50 13.97
CA GLY A 88 34.77 6.62 14.90
C GLY A 88 34.72 7.91 15.70
N LEU A 89 34.92 7.80 17.02
CA LEU A 89 36.07 8.33 17.77
C LEU A 89 35.79 8.11 19.27
N ASP A 90 36.20 6.95 19.78
CA ASP A 90 36.86 6.80 21.08
C ASP A 90 37.29 5.33 21.23
N GLU A 91 38.58 5.15 21.55
CA GLU A 91 39.22 3.85 21.78
C GLU A 91 38.59 3.16 23.01
N ASP A 92 38.46 1.83 22.97
CA ASP A 92 38.00 0.91 24.04
C ASP A 92 36.55 0.36 24.00
N ILE A 93 36.02 0.03 22.82
CA ILE A 93 34.82 -0.84 22.72
C ILE A 93 35.22 -2.19 22.10
N GLN A 94 35.13 -3.27 22.88
CA GLN A 94 35.24 -4.64 22.36
C GLN A 94 34.04 -4.96 21.46
N PRO A 95 34.25 -5.53 20.25
CA PRO A 95 33.15 -5.81 19.33
C PRO A 95 32.31 -6.98 19.86
N HIS A 96 31.16 -6.66 20.45
CA HIS A 96 30.14 -7.65 20.74
C HIS A 96 29.23 -7.78 19.52
N SER A 97 29.64 -8.63 18.55
CA SER A 97 28.81 -8.99 17.40
C SER A 97 27.55 -9.71 17.90
N SER A 98 26.50 -8.95 18.18
CA SER A 98 25.23 -9.46 18.66
C SER A 98 24.47 -9.99 17.45
N GLN A 99 24.60 -11.30 17.19
CA GLN A 99 23.83 -11.99 16.15
C GLN A 99 22.35 -12.01 16.55
N GLU A 100 21.58 -11.00 16.11
CA GLU A 100 20.14 -10.99 16.28
C GLU A 100 19.49 -11.94 15.25
N LYS A 101 18.97 -13.08 15.73
CA LYS A 101 18.12 -13.95 14.90
C LYS A 101 16.79 -13.24 14.66
N VAL A 102 16.60 -12.69 13.46
CA VAL A 102 15.31 -12.12 13.07
C VAL A 102 14.43 -13.23 12.50
N LYS A 103 13.32 -13.49 13.20
CA LYS A 103 12.28 -14.43 12.76
C LYS A 103 11.31 -13.70 11.83
N SER A 104 11.45 -13.90 10.52
CA SER A 104 10.52 -13.35 9.54
C SER A 104 9.40 -14.35 9.23
N VAL A 105 8.20 -13.83 8.93
CA VAL A 105 7.06 -14.65 8.48
C VAL A 105 6.81 -14.28 7.03
N ILE A 106 6.72 -15.28 6.16
CA ILE A 106 6.44 -15.13 4.74
C ILE A 106 5.17 -15.88 4.36
N LEU A 107 4.60 -15.52 3.22
CA LEU A 107 3.41 -16.17 2.67
C LEU A 107 3.85 -17.29 1.72
N THR A 108 3.20 -18.45 1.79
CA THR A 108 3.44 -19.52 0.81
C THR A 108 2.91 -19.12 -0.56
N GLU A 109 3.36 -19.79 -1.61
CA GLU A 109 2.88 -19.54 -2.97
C GLU A 109 1.35 -19.77 -3.09
N ALA A 110 0.81 -20.76 -2.37
CA ALA A 110 -0.62 -21.02 -2.28
C ALA A 110 -1.35 -19.88 -1.54
N GLY A 111 -0.81 -19.42 -0.41
CA GLY A 111 -1.31 -18.28 0.34
C GLY A 111 -1.35 -17.00 -0.50
N PHE A 112 -0.29 -16.75 -1.26
CA PHE A 112 -0.17 -15.62 -2.17
C PHE A 112 -1.26 -15.62 -3.23
N ARG A 113 -1.42 -16.74 -3.96
CA ARG A 113 -2.49 -16.89 -4.97
C ARG A 113 -3.88 -16.65 -4.38
N LYS A 114 -4.16 -17.19 -3.20
CA LYS A 114 -5.43 -16.96 -2.50
C LYS A 114 -5.63 -15.48 -2.19
N PHE A 115 -4.61 -14.81 -1.64
CA PHE A 115 -4.70 -13.39 -1.31
C PHE A 115 -4.92 -12.52 -2.56
N ILE A 116 -4.14 -12.73 -3.63
CA ILE A 116 -4.33 -12.02 -4.90
C ILE A 116 -5.75 -12.20 -5.44
N THR A 117 -6.28 -13.43 -5.39
CA THR A 117 -7.66 -13.70 -5.84
C THR A 117 -8.68 -12.87 -5.05
N GLN A 118 -8.52 -12.77 -3.72
CA GLN A 118 -9.44 -12.00 -2.89
C GLN A 118 -9.26 -10.49 -3.06
N PHE A 119 -8.02 -10.02 -3.24
CA PHE A 119 -7.73 -8.63 -3.57
C PHE A 119 -8.39 -8.24 -4.90
N GLU A 120 -8.23 -9.04 -5.95
CA GLU A 120 -8.88 -8.80 -7.24
C GLU A 120 -10.41 -8.81 -7.16
N ARG A 121 -11.00 -9.72 -6.37
CA ARG A 121 -12.43 -9.70 -6.11
C ARG A 121 -12.88 -8.41 -5.42
N LYS A 122 -12.15 -7.97 -4.40
CA LYS A 122 -12.40 -6.70 -3.71
C LYS A 122 -12.29 -5.53 -4.68
N MET A 123 -11.26 -5.47 -5.52
CA MET A 123 -11.09 -4.39 -6.51
C MET A 123 -12.21 -4.32 -7.56
N ASN A 124 -12.79 -5.47 -7.93
CA ASN A 124 -13.89 -5.58 -8.89
C ASN A 124 -15.29 -5.46 -8.24
N GLN A 125 -15.37 -5.41 -6.91
CA GLN A 125 -16.64 -5.22 -6.22
C GLN A 125 -17.23 -3.84 -6.56
N LYS A 126 -18.50 -3.82 -6.95
CA LYS A 126 -19.24 -2.59 -7.22
C LYS A 126 -19.74 -1.94 -5.93
N VAL A 127 -19.60 -0.62 -5.86
CA VAL A 127 -20.08 0.24 -4.78
C VAL A 127 -20.66 1.52 -5.39
N GLN A 128 -21.57 2.17 -4.67
CA GLN A 128 -22.01 3.52 -5.03
C GLN A 128 -20.86 4.50 -4.77
N TYR A 129 -20.43 5.23 -5.80
CA TYR A 129 -19.42 6.26 -5.64
C TYR A 129 -20.00 7.48 -4.90
N HIS A 130 -19.16 8.27 -4.23
CA HIS A 130 -19.66 9.32 -3.33
C HIS A 130 -19.89 10.67 -4.05
N LEU A 131 -19.12 10.96 -5.10
CA LEU A 131 -19.29 12.18 -5.91
C LEU A 131 -20.35 12.02 -7.00
N THR A 132 -20.59 10.77 -7.42
CA THR A 132 -21.59 10.44 -8.43
C THR A 132 -22.43 9.30 -7.89
N ASP A 133 -23.74 9.35 -8.02
CA ASP A 133 -24.63 8.24 -7.62
C ASP A 133 -24.51 6.97 -8.51
N GLU A 134 -23.43 6.85 -9.26
CA GLU A 134 -23.12 5.73 -10.13
C GLU A 134 -22.54 4.54 -9.36
N GLN A 135 -22.81 3.34 -9.90
CA GLN A 135 -22.27 2.08 -9.40
C GLN A 135 -20.96 1.76 -10.11
N LEU A 136 -19.84 1.98 -9.41
CA LEU A 136 -18.49 1.79 -9.94
C LEU A 136 -17.76 0.68 -9.17
N THR A 137 -16.80 0.01 -9.81
CA THR A 137 -15.91 -0.90 -9.09
C THR A 137 -14.99 -0.10 -8.17
N TYR A 138 -14.46 -0.69 -7.08
CA TYR A 138 -13.44 -0.01 -6.28
C TYR A 138 -12.25 0.49 -7.12
N ARG A 139 -11.86 -0.26 -8.15
CA ARG A 139 -10.82 0.16 -9.10
C ARG A 139 -11.20 1.43 -9.85
N ASP A 140 -12.45 1.53 -10.30
CA ASP A 140 -12.94 2.71 -11.02
C ASP A 140 -13.18 3.89 -10.06
N CYS A 141 -13.65 3.64 -8.83
CA CYS A 141 -13.73 4.67 -7.81
C CYS A 141 -12.34 5.28 -7.50
N ILE A 142 -11.28 4.46 -7.42
CA ILE A 142 -9.90 4.95 -7.28
C ILE A 142 -9.53 5.86 -8.45
N ARG A 143 -9.81 5.45 -9.69
CA ARG A 143 -9.52 6.24 -10.88
C ARG A 143 -10.27 7.56 -10.88
N GLU A 144 -11.56 7.55 -10.53
CA GLU A 144 -12.37 8.76 -10.44
C GLU A 144 -11.89 9.68 -9.32
N GLN A 145 -11.47 9.14 -8.18
CA GLN A 145 -10.92 9.93 -7.08
C GLN A 145 -9.61 10.62 -7.48
N VAL A 146 -8.73 9.90 -8.18
CA VAL A 146 -7.50 10.46 -8.75
C VAL A 146 -7.82 11.55 -9.78
N ARG A 147 -8.83 11.35 -10.64
CA ARG A 147 -9.29 12.36 -11.61
C ARG A 147 -9.87 13.60 -10.92
N HIS A 148 -10.65 13.42 -9.87
CA HIS A 148 -11.21 14.53 -9.09
C HIS A 148 -10.09 15.35 -8.42
N PHE A 149 -9.13 14.68 -7.79
CA PHE A 149 -7.94 15.34 -7.24
C PHE A 149 -7.16 16.12 -8.31
N ALA A 150 -6.97 15.50 -9.48
CA ALA A 150 -6.35 16.13 -10.64
C ALA A 150 -7.07 17.40 -11.13
N ARG A 151 -8.40 17.36 -11.23
CA ARG A 151 -9.22 18.52 -11.63
C ARG A 151 -9.15 19.64 -10.60
N TYR A 152 -9.15 19.28 -9.31
CA TYR A 152 -8.91 20.25 -8.22
C TYR A 152 -7.55 20.94 -8.36
N LEU A 153 -6.46 20.19 -8.58
CA LEU A 153 -5.12 20.78 -8.76
C LEU A 153 -5.02 21.69 -9.99
N LYS A 154 -5.79 21.41 -11.05
CA LYS A 154 -5.87 22.27 -12.25
C LYS A 154 -6.77 23.49 -12.09
N GLY A 155 -7.46 23.62 -10.95
CA GLY A 155 -8.43 24.68 -10.70
C GLY A 155 -9.74 24.52 -11.46
N GLU A 156 -10.00 23.34 -12.04
CA GLU A 156 -11.26 23.00 -12.71
C GLU A 156 -12.39 22.74 -11.69
N GLU A 157 -12.01 22.32 -10.47
CA GLU A 157 -12.92 22.16 -9.35
C GLU A 157 -12.47 23.01 -8.14
N PRO A 158 -13.40 23.64 -7.41
CA PRO A 158 -13.05 24.58 -6.33
C PRO A 158 -12.50 23.89 -5.07
N GLN A 159 -12.84 22.62 -4.85
CA GLN A 159 -12.47 21.89 -3.65
C GLN A 159 -12.37 20.39 -3.93
N TYR A 160 -11.37 19.75 -3.32
CA TYR A 160 -11.25 18.30 -3.25
C TYR A 160 -12.12 17.71 -2.12
N GLN A 161 -12.86 16.67 -2.44
CA GLN A 161 -13.73 15.92 -1.53
C GLN A 161 -13.18 14.48 -1.37
N PRO A 162 -12.61 14.13 -0.19
CA PRO A 162 -12.07 12.80 0.06
C PRO A 162 -13.17 11.77 0.24
N ILE A 163 -12.81 10.48 0.15
CA ILE A 163 -13.78 9.41 0.37
C ILE A 163 -14.29 9.40 1.81
N PRO A 164 -15.62 9.35 2.02
CA PRO A 164 -16.17 9.18 3.36
C PRO A 164 -15.86 7.79 3.90
N LEU A 165 -15.29 7.72 5.11
CA LEU A 165 -15.23 6.49 5.89
C LEU A 165 -16.66 6.14 6.32
N LYS A 166 -17.27 5.15 5.66
CA LYS A 166 -18.59 4.61 6.00
C LYS A 166 -18.46 3.27 6.72
#